data_AF-A0A2W5P3Z7-F1
#
_entry.id   AF-A0A2W5P3Z7-F1
#
_cell.length_a   1.000
_cell.length_b   1.000
_cell.length_c   1.000
_cell.angle_alpha   90.00
_cell.angle_beta   90.00
_cell.angle_gamma   90.00
#
_symmetry.space_group_name_H-M   'P 1'
#
loop_
_entity.id
_entity.type
_entity.pdbx_description
1 polymer ?
#
loop_
_entity_poly.entity_id
_entity_poly.type
_entity_poly.pdbx_seq_one_letter_code
_entity_poly.pdbx_strand_id
1 'polypeptide(L)'
;SERYTVGVWIGNASGAPMWDVSGTTGAAPLWAETMRFLHQREPSRAPAPPPGVVQAQVRFGPNPTERNGEPIEAARSEWFIAGTEQPLFAMETIAAGARPAGAAGTFDSKDGNPARITAPTQGTILALDPDIPPRHQRVSFESDGAGRDVQWRIDGKPFARGTTAQWLPWPGRHTVELADAQGQVLDTIQLEVRGAGVAAPARGR
;
A
#
# COMPACT_ATOMS: atom_id res chain seq x y z
N SER A 1 -7.22 15.94 -21.74
CA SER A 1 -7.78 16.43 -23.00
C SER A 1 -8.97 15.56 -23.36
N GLU A 2 -10.01 16.12 -23.95
CA GLU A 2 -11.17 15.35 -24.43
C GLU A 2 -10.89 14.61 -25.76
N ARG A 3 -9.80 14.94 -26.47
CA ARG A 3 -9.46 14.39 -27.80
C ARG A 3 -8.12 13.68 -27.88
N TYR A 4 -7.16 14.09 -27.07
CA TYR A 4 -5.78 13.64 -27.18
C TYR A 4 -5.31 12.93 -25.93
N THR A 5 -4.54 11.87 -26.12
CA THR A 5 -3.76 11.21 -25.07
C THR A 5 -2.31 11.22 -25.50
N VAL A 6 -1.43 11.83 -24.71
CA VAL A 6 0.00 11.96 -24.99
C VAL A 6 0.77 11.27 -23.88
N GLY A 7 1.58 10.27 -24.25
CA GLY A 7 2.57 9.66 -23.38
C GLY A 7 3.97 10.11 -23.79
N VAL A 8 4.80 10.49 -22.82
CA VAL A 8 6.22 10.85 -23.05
C VAL A 8 7.08 10.02 -22.12
N TRP A 9 8.11 9.40 -22.69
CA TRP A 9 9.13 8.67 -21.94
C TRP A 9 10.51 9.19 -22.34
N ILE A 10 11.41 9.28 -21.37
CA ILE A 10 12.82 9.61 -21.58
C ILE A 10 13.65 8.64 -20.75
N GLY A 11 14.70 8.11 -21.37
CA GLY A 11 15.62 7.19 -20.72
C GLY A 11 16.75 6.78 -21.65
N ASN A 12 17.82 6.24 -21.07
CA ASN A 12 18.85 5.58 -21.84
C ASN A 12 18.35 4.20 -22.28
N ALA A 13 18.36 3.91 -23.58
CA ALA A 13 17.94 2.59 -24.10
C ALA A 13 18.83 1.45 -23.58
N SER A 14 20.04 1.75 -23.08
CA SER A 14 20.94 0.80 -22.44
C SER A 14 20.55 0.43 -20.99
N GLY A 15 19.56 1.10 -20.40
CA GLY A 15 19.20 0.94 -18.98
C GLY A 15 20.13 1.66 -18.00
N ALA A 16 21.16 2.36 -18.49
CA ALA A 16 22.04 3.16 -17.64
C ALA A 16 21.26 4.30 -16.95
N PRO A 17 21.60 4.66 -15.69
CA PRO A 17 20.93 5.76 -14.99
C PRO A 17 21.11 7.08 -15.74
N MET A 18 20.06 7.91 -15.71
CA MET A 18 20.16 9.31 -16.09
C MET A 18 20.53 10.12 -14.85
N TRP A 19 21.55 10.95 -14.96
CA TRP A 19 21.97 11.84 -13.88
C TRP A 19 21.21 13.16 -13.99
N ASP A 20 20.75 13.69 -12.86
CA ASP A 20 20.04 14.98 -12.76
C ASP A 20 18.76 15.11 -13.63
N VAL A 21 18.21 13.99 -14.09
CA VAL A 21 16.94 13.95 -14.83
C VAL A 21 15.88 13.23 -14.01
N SER A 22 14.83 13.96 -13.69
CA SER A 22 13.59 13.44 -13.11
C SER A 22 12.48 13.49 -14.16
N GLY A 23 11.31 12.91 -13.85
CA GLY A 23 10.14 13.05 -14.71
C GLY A 23 9.73 14.51 -14.94
N THR A 24 9.92 15.39 -13.94
CA THR A 24 9.53 16.81 -14.02
C THR A 24 10.52 17.65 -14.84
N THR A 25 11.79 17.29 -14.89
CA THR A 25 12.81 18.00 -15.69
C THR A 25 13.02 17.40 -17.08
N GLY A 26 12.68 16.11 -17.26
CA GLY A 26 12.78 15.41 -18.54
C GLY A 26 11.47 15.37 -19.32
N ALA A 27 10.57 14.45 -18.96
CA ALA A 27 9.39 14.14 -19.77
C ALA A 27 8.28 15.20 -19.68
N ALA A 28 8.08 15.82 -18.52
CA ALA A 28 6.98 16.76 -18.29
C ALA A 28 7.01 18.02 -19.19
N PRO A 29 8.16 18.68 -19.44
CA PRO A 29 8.21 19.84 -20.35
C PRO A 29 7.85 19.48 -21.79
N LEU A 30 8.29 18.33 -22.29
CA LEU A 30 7.93 17.85 -23.63
C LEU A 30 6.44 17.54 -23.74
N TRP A 31 5.87 16.90 -22.71
CA TRP A 31 4.44 16.66 -22.63
C TRP A 31 3.66 17.98 -22.61
N ALA A 32 4.08 18.95 -21.81
CA ALA A 32 3.43 20.24 -21.67
C ALA A 32 3.45 21.03 -22.98
N GLU A 33 4.59 21.10 -23.67
CA GLU A 33 4.69 21.80 -24.96
C GLU A 33 3.86 21.09 -26.05
N THR A 34 3.85 19.76 -26.07
CA THR A 34 3.02 18.99 -27.01
C THR A 34 1.53 19.25 -26.77
N MET A 35 1.07 19.19 -25.51
CA MET A 35 -0.33 19.47 -25.16
C MET A 35 -0.70 20.92 -25.47
N ARG A 36 0.21 21.88 -25.21
CA ARG A 36 0.02 23.29 -25.55
C ARG A 36 -0.11 23.47 -27.06
N PHE A 37 0.72 22.79 -27.85
CA PHE A 37 0.65 22.77 -29.31
C PHE A 37 -0.69 22.21 -29.82
N LEU A 38 -1.09 21.04 -29.34
CA LEU A 38 -2.34 20.38 -29.74
C LEU A 38 -3.58 21.21 -29.42
N HIS A 39 -3.55 21.99 -28.33
CA HIS A 39 -4.65 22.84 -27.89
C HIS A 39 -4.54 24.31 -28.34
N GLN A 40 -3.62 24.67 -29.24
CA GLN A 40 -3.47 26.06 -29.72
C GLN A 40 -4.74 26.63 -30.36
N ARG A 41 -5.51 25.78 -31.06
CA ARG A 41 -6.71 26.20 -31.81
C ARG A 41 -8.00 25.70 -31.21
N GLU A 42 -7.94 24.65 -30.40
CA GLU A 42 -9.11 23.99 -29.85
C GLU A 42 -8.87 23.66 -28.38
N PRO A 43 -9.54 24.35 -27.44
CA PRO A 43 -9.39 24.06 -26.02
C PRO A 43 -10.06 22.73 -25.66
N SER A 44 -9.52 22.03 -24.67
CA SER A 44 -10.20 20.88 -24.05
C SER A 44 -11.22 21.35 -23.02
N ARG A 45 -12.30 20.58 -22.83
CA ARG A 45 -13.18 20.71 -21.66
C ARG A 45 -12.84 19.66 -20.61
N ALA A 46 -13.15 19.97 -19.36
CA ALA A 46 -13.09 18.97 -18.29
C ALA A 46 -14.24 17.96 -18.47
N PRO A 47 -14.01 16.66 -18.21
CA PRO A 47 -15.07 15.67 -18.28
C PRO A 47 -16.14 15.93 -17.20
N ALA A 48 -17.39 15.59 -17.49
CA ALA A 48 -18.43 15.53 -16.47
C ALA A 48 -18.13 14.38 -15.48
N PRO A 49 -18.42 14.55 -14.18
CA PRO A 49 -18.24 13.47 -13.23
C PRO A 49 -19.14 12.27 -13.60
N PRO A 50 -18.60 11.04 -13.61
CA PRO A 50 -19.41 9.84 -13.85
C PRO A 50 -20.50 9.66 -12.77
N PRO A 51 -21.60 8.95 -13.08
CA PRO A 51 -22.57 8.55 -12.06
C PRO A 51 -21.90 7.79 -10.92
N GLY A 52 -22.28 8.09 -9.68
CA GLY A 52 -21.68 7.49 -8.48
C GLY A 52 -20.35 8.12 -8.06
N VAL A 53 -19.90 9.20 -8.71
CA VAL A 53 -18.79 10.03 -8.24
C VAL A 53 -19.34 11.34 -7.69
N VAL A 54 -18.99 11.67 -6.44
CA VAL A 54 -19.47 12.85 -5.73
C VAL A 54 -18.32 13.71 -5.25
N GLN A 55 -18.55 15.01 -5.13
CA GLN A 55 -17.58 15.93 -4.56
C GLN A 55 -17.96 16.24 -3.11
N ALA A 56 -17.00 16.14 -2.19
CA ALA A 56 -17.18 16.45 -0.77
C ALA A 56 -16.10 17.38 -0.25
N GLN A 57 -16.42 18.18 0.76
CA GLN A 57 -15.44 19.00 1.47
C GLN A 57 -14.60 18.12 2.40
N VAL A 58 -13.28 18.19 2.25
CA VAL A 58 -12.33 17.47 3.09
C VAL A 58 -11.57 18.45 3.98
N ARG A 59 -11.36 18.04 5.22
CA ARG A 59 -10.50 18.73 6.19
C ARG A 59 -9.40 17.79 6.63
N PHE A 60 -8.25 18.33 6.99
CA PHE A 60 -7.15 17.56 7.53
C PHE A 60 -7.02 17.80 9.03
N GLY A 61 -6.71 16.75 9.76
CA GLY A 61 -6.46 16.79 11.19
C GLY A 61 -5.20 17.60 11.53
N PRO A 62 -4.97 17.84 12.83
CA PRO A 62 -3.83 18.63 13.28
C PRO A 62 -2.51 17.97 12.90
N ASN A 63 -1.51 18.79 12.55
CA ASN A 63 -0.17 18.36 12.25
C ASN A 63 0.48 17.83 13.53
N PRO A 64 0.86 16.54 13.59
CA PRO A 64 1.39 15.94 14.80
C PRO A 64 2.79 16.44 15.17
N THR A 65 3.49 17.11 14.24
CA THR A 65 4.81 17.69 14.47
C THR A 65 4.76 19.15 14.91
N GLU A 66 3.61 19.81 14.79
CA GLU A 66 3.44 21.21 15.19
C GLU A 66 2.58 21.35 16.46
N ARG A 67 2.99 22.25 17.36
CA ARG A 67 2.38 22.41 18.69
C ARG A 67 1.13 23.28 18.71
N ASN A 68 0.90 24.01 17.62
CA ASN A 68 -0.18 24.98 17.42
C ASN A 68 -1.52 24.33 17.00
N GLY A 69 -1.51 23.04 16.64
CA GLY A 69 -2.72 22.34 16.18
C GLY A 69 -3.18 22.76 14.78
N GLU A 70 -2.30 23.38 13.99
CA GLU A 70 -2.57 23.69 12.58
C GLU A 70 -2.86 22.41 11.79
N PRO A 71 -3.81 22.41 10.84
CA PRO A 71 -4.06 21.26 9.98
C PRO A 71 -2.81 20.84 9.19
N ILE A 72 -2.65 19.54 8.93
CA ILE A 72 -1.56 19.02 8.06
C ILE A 72 -1.63 19.65 6.66
N GLU A 73 -2.85 19.87 6.16
CA GLU A 73 -3.11 20.52 4.88
C GLU A 73 -4.38 21.39 4.93
N ALA A 74 -4.47 22.34 4.00
CA ALA A 74 -5.65 23.18 3.85
C ALA A 74 -6.88 22.37 3.43
N ALA A 75 -8.06 22.79 3.91
CA ALA A 75 -9.33 22.21 3.48
C ALA A 75 -9.58 22.43 1.98
N ARG A 76 -10.12 21.42 1.30
CA ARG A 76 -10.42 21.48 -0.14
C ARG A 76 -11.59 20.58 -0.51
N SER A 77 -12.09 20.71 -1.73
CA SER A 77 -13.08 19.79 -2.28
C SER A 77 -12.39 18.63 -2.98
N GLU A 78 -12.78 17.40 -2.65
CA GLU A 78 -12.25 16.19 -3.28
C GLU A 78 -13.36 15.32 -3.86
N TRP A 79 -12.99 14.46 -4.81
CA TRP A 79 -13.89 13.51 -5.46
C TRP A 79 -13.84 12.14 -4.78
N PHE A 80 -15.00 11.53 -4.59
CA PHE A 80 -15.18 10.23 -3.95
C PHE A 80 -16.14 9.36 -4.77
N ILE A 81 -16.04 8.05 -4.60
CA ILE A 81 -17.13 7.14 -4.95
C ILE A 81 -18.24 7.35 -3.93
N ALA A 82 -19.49 7.39 -4.38
CA ALA A 82 -20.65 7.58 -3.51
C ALA A 82 -20.70 6.51 -2.42
N GLY A 83 -20.81 6.93 -1.16
CA GLY A 83 -20.76 6.07 0.02
C GLY A 83 -19.35 5.82 0.59
N THR A 84 -18.29 6.35 -0.04
CA THR A 84 -16.91 6.27 0.47
C THR A 84 -16.35 7.64 0.85
N GLU A 85 -17.21 8.64 1.04
CA GLU A 85 -16.80 10.01 1.33
C GLU A 85 -16.12 10.10 2.70
N GLN A 86 -14.92 10.68 2.75
CA GLN A 86 -14.19 10.92 4.00
C GLN A 86 -14.03 12.43 4.24
N PRO A 87 -14.83 13.02 5.16
CA PRO A 87 -14.79 14.46 5.40
C PRO A 87 -13.60 14.92 6.25
N LEU A 88 -12.88 13.99 6.91
CA LEU A 88 -11.74 14.28 7.78
C LEU A 88 -10.62 13.27 7.57
N PHE A 89 -9.44 13.76 7.20
CA PHE A 89 -8.19 13.00 7.12
C PHE A 89 -7.28 13.40 8.28
N ALA A 90 -7.25 12.62 9.35
CA ALA A 90 -6.36 12.86 10.48
C ALA A 90 -5.32 11.75 10.57
N MET A 91 -4.07 12.10 10.87
CA MET A 91 -3.08 11.12 11.27
C MET A 91 -3.38 10.72 12.72
N GLU A 92 -3.65 9.44 12.96
CA GLU A 92 -3.63 8.90 14.31
C GLU A 92 -2.17 8.82 14.78
N THR A 93 -1.74 9.82 15.53
CA THR A 93 -0.43 9.79 16.18
C THR A 93 -0.47 8.73 17.28
N ILE A 94 0.07 7.54 17.00
CA ILE A 94 0.24 6.45 17.97
C ILE A 94 1.03 6.90 19.22
N ALA A 95 1.74 8.04 19.16
CA ALA A 95 2.55 8.57 20.24
C ALA A 95 1.83 9.42 21.31
N ALA A 96 0.51 9.62 21.25
CA ALA A 96 -0.20 10.36 22.30
C ALA A 96 -1.56 9.75 22.63
N GLY A 97 -1.55 8.65 23.38
CA GLY A 97 -2.68 8.18 24.18
C GLY A 97 -3.90 7.71 23.38
N ALA A 98 -4.02 6.39 23.26
CA ALA A 98 -5.22 5.64 22.88
C ALA A 98 -6.53 6.44 22.77
N ARG A 99 -6.99 6.64 21.54
CA ARG A 99 -8.40 6.73 21.14
C ARG A 99 -8.48 6.66 19.60
N PRO A 100 -8.91 5.54 19.02
CA PRO A 100 -9.27 5.52 17.62
C PRO A 100 -10.64 6.19 17.45
N ALA A 101 -10.74 7.11 16.51
CA ALA A 101 -12.01 7.73 16.15
C ALA A 101 -12.19 7.67 14.62
N GLY A 102 -12.65 6.52 14.16
CA GLY A 102 -13.20 6.33 12.83
C GLY A 102 -14.16 5.14 12.82
N ALA A 103 -15.40 5.40 12.42
CA ALA A 103 -16.45 4.43 12.08
C ALA A 103 -16.91 3.47 13.19
N ALA A 104 -18.21 3.54 13.49
CA ALA A 104 -19.04 2.55 14.18
C ALA A 104 -18.38 1.18 14.43
N GLY A 105 -17.75 1.06 15.59
CA GLY A 105 -17.19 -0.17 16.12
C GLY A 105 -16.62 0.16 17.49
N THR A 106 -17.39 -0.11 18.54
CA THR A 106 -16.94 -0.06 19.92
C THR A 106 -15.68 -0.91 20.08
N PHE A 107 -14.50 -0.27 20.12
CA PHE A 107 -13.30 -0.89 20.68
C PHE A 107 -13.31 -0.63 22.17
N ASP A 108 -14.13 -1.41 22.87
CA ASP A 108 -13.85 -1.72 24.25
C ASP A 108 -12.52 -2.47 24.27
N SER A 109 -11.45 -1.77 24.67
CA SER A 109 -10.19 -2.38 25.08
C SER A 109 -10.38 -3.06 26.45
N LYS A 110 -11.36 -3.96 26.52
CA LYS A 110 -11.58 -5.05 27.48
C LYS A 110 -12.53 -6.02 26.77
N ASP A 111 -12.03 -7.24 26.52
CA ASP A 111 -12.76 -8.47 26.18
C ASP A 111 -12.49 -9.08 24.77
N GLY A 112 -11.78 -10.22 24.79
CA GLY A 112 -12.11 -11.38 23.95
C GLY A 112 -11.62 -11.46 22.49
N ASN A 113 -11.30 -10.36 21.79
CA ASN A 113 -10.93 -10.49 20.37
C ASN A 113 -9.51 -11.10 20.21
N PRO A 114 -9.33 -12.19 19.44
CA PRO A 114 -8.01 -12.73 19.14
C PRO A 114 -7.17 -11.71 18.34
N ALA A 115 -5.85 -11.75 18.52
CA ALA A 115 -4.92 -10.89 17.78
C ALA A 115 -5.01 -11.18 16.27
N ARG A 116 -4.84 -10.15 15.44
CA ARG A 116 -5.07 -10.17 13.99
C ARG A 116 -3.82 -9.84 13.20
N ILE A 117 -3.76 -10.37 11.99
CA ILE A 117 -2.73 -10.05 11.01
C ILE A 117 -3.10 -8.72 10.35
N THR A 118 -2.22 -7.73 10.47
CA THR A 118 -2.41 -6.39 9.89
C THR A 118 -1.72 -6.24 8.55
N ALA A 119 -0.63 -7.00 8.31
CA ALA A 119 0.03 -7.09 7.02
C ALA A 119 0.73 -8.45 6.84
N PRO A 120 0.74 -9.01 5.62
CA PRO A 120 -0.08 -8.66 4.46
C PRO A 120 -1.58 -8.86 4.73
N THR A 121 -2.44 -8.37 3.84
CA THR A 121 -3.90 -8.56 3.97
C THR A 121 -4.39 -9.79 3.22
N GLN A 122 -5.61 -10.23 3.53
CA GLN A 122 -6.26 -11.36 2.85
C GLN A 122 -6.27 -11.19 1.32
N GLY A 123 -5.77 -12.21 0.61
CA GLY A 123 -5.73 -12.23 -0.86
C GLY A 123 -4.55 -11.46 -1.48
N THR A 124 -3.56 -11.05 -0.69
CA THR A 124 -2.36 -10.37 -1.22
C THR A 124 -1.69 -11.20 -2.31
N ILE A 125 -1.34 -10.56 -3.44
CA ILE A 125 -0.54 -11.15 -4.52
C ILE A 125 0.85 -10.51 -4.49
N LEU A 126 1.87 -11.34 -4.32
CA LEU A 126 3.29 -10.95 -4.32
C LEU A 126 3.94 -11.39 -5.63
N ALA A 127 4.86 -10.58 -6.16
CA ALA A 127 5.65 -10.92 -7.34
C ALA A 127 7.14 -10.97 -6.99
N LEU A 128 7.78 -12.09 -7.29
CA LEU A 128 9.23 -12.27 -7.21
C LEU A 128 9.89 -11.82 -8.51
N ASP A 129 10.85 -10.92 -8.39
CA ASP A 129 11.65 -10.39 -9.48
C ASP A 129 12.98 -11.17 -9.58
N PRO A 130 13.30 -11.83 -10.71
CA PRO A 130 14.53 -12.60 -10.86
C PRO A 130 15.81 -11.74 -10.82
N ASP A 131 15.73 -10.44 -11.09
CA ASP A 131 16.89 -9.54 -11.12
C ASP A 131 17.20 -8.94 -9.73
N ILE A 132 16.24 -9.00 -8.79
CA ILE A 132 16.44 -8.49 -7.43
C ILE A 132 17.06 -9.59 -6.55
N PRO A 133 18.16 -9.32 -5.81
CA PRO A 133 18.72 -10.29 -4.89
C PRO A 133 17.67 -10.79 -3.85
N PRO A 134 17.56 -12.09 -3.56
CA PRO A 134 16.52 -12.63 -2.67
C PRO A 134 16.43 -11.95 -1.29
N ARG A 135 17.57 -11.52 -0.73
CA ARG A 135 17.62 -10.78 0.54
C ARG A 135 16.87 -9.44 0.52
N HIS A 136 16.67 -8.84 -0.66
CA HIS A 136 15.93 -7.59 -0.85
C HIS A 136 14.46 -7.83 -1.22
N GLN A 137 14.03 -9.10 -1.29
CA GLN A 137 12.65 -9.49 -1.62
C GLN A 137 11.92 -10.12 -0.42
N ARG A 138 12.29 -9.72 0.80
CA ARG A 138 11.64 -10.18 2.03
C ARG A 138 10.30 -9.47 2.22
N VAL A 139 9.32 -10.22 2.69
CA VAL A 139 7.99 -9.72 3.00
C VAL A 139 7.91 -9.49 4.50
N SER A 140 7.47 -8.28 4.88
CA SER A 140 7.23 -7.93 6.27
C SER A 140 5.83 -8.39 6.67
N PHE A 141 5.75 -9.14 7.76
CA PHE A 141 4.49 -9.55 8.40
C PHE A 141 4.32 -8.77 9.68
N GLU A 142 3.09 -8.32 9.97
CA GLU A 142 2.73 -7.49 11.12
C GLU A 142 1.40 -7.92 11.72
N SER A 143 1.26 -7.78 13.04
CA SER A 143 0.04 -8.09 13.79
C SER A 143 -0.21 -7.09 14.93
N ASP A 144 -1.46 -6.98 15.36
CA ASP A 144 -1.88 -6.15 16.52
C ASP A 144 -1.71 -6.86 17.88
N GLY A 145 -1.05 -8.03 17.90
CA GLY A 145 -0.84 -8.88 19.08
C GLY A 145 0.19 -8.36 20.10
N ALA A 146 0.35 -7.05 20.25
CA ALA A 146 1.34 -6.45 21.14
C ALA A 146 1.18 -6.95 22.59
N GLY A 147 2.30 -7.33 23.21
CA GLY A 147 2.32 -7.87 24.57
C GLY A 147 1.86 -9.33 24.70
N ARG A 148 1.56 -10.02 23.59
CA ARG A 148 1.24 -11.46 23.56
C ARG A 148 2.40 -12.26 22.97
N ASP A 149 2.54 -13.52 23.39
CA ASP A 149 3.45 -14.46 22.74
C ASP A 149 2.73 -15.09 21.54
N VAL A 150 2.96 -14.51 20.36
CA VAL A 150 2.39 -14.95 19.09
C VAL A 150 3.43 -15.62 18.22
N GLN A 151 2.99 -16.62 17.46
CA GLN A 151 3.80 -17.41 16.54
C GLN A 151 3.21 -17.32 15.13
N TRP A 152 4.06 -17.03 14.16
CA TRP A 152 3.72 -17.05 12.75
C TRP A 152 3.94 -18.44 12.16
N ARG A 153 2.98 -18.92 11.36
CA ARG A 153 3.07 -20.16 10.58
C ARG A 153 2.77 -19.89 9.11
N ILE A 154 3.47 -20.60 8.24
CA ILE A 154 3.20 -20.63 6.80
C ILE A 154 3.00 -22.07 6.40
N ASP A 155 1.86 -22.37 5.79
CA ASP A 155 1.46 -23.72 5.38
C ASP A 155 1.58 -24.73 6.55
N GLY A 156 1.14 -24.30 7.73
CA GLY A 156 1.19 -25.06 8.98
C GLY A 156 2.58 -25.14 9.65
N LYS A 157 3.64 -24.60 9.04
CA LYS A 157 5.01 -24.64 9.59
C LYS A 157 5.34 -23.35 10.34
N PRO A 158 5.71 -23.42 11.63
CA PRO A 158 6.21 -22.26 12.36
C PRO A 158 7.46 -21.67 11.72
N PHE A 159 7.53 -20.35 11.58
CA PHE A 159 8.72 -19.68 11.04
C PHE A 159 9.23 -18.50 11.88
N ALA A 160 8.37 -17.81 12.63
CA ALA A 160 8.78 -16.68 13.46
C ALA A 160 7.90 -16.52 14.70
N ARG A 161 8.37 -15.71 15.66
CA ARG A 161 7.63 -15.29 16.85
C ARG A 161 7.70 -13.78 17.01
N GLY A 162 6.72 -13.23 17.73
CA GLY A 162 6.59 -11.79 17.96
C GLY A 162 5.64 -11.13 16.97
N THR A 163 5.35 -9.85 17.18
CA THR A 163 4.34 -9.13 16.41
C THR A 163 4.75 -8.79 14.98
N THR A 164 6.05 -8.90 14.68
CA THR A 164 6.60 -8.68 13.34
C THR A 164 7.50 -9.83 12.90
N ALA A 165 7.54 -10.10 11.61
CA ALA A 165 8.41 -11.12 11.03
C ALA A 165 8.86 -10.76 9.61
N GLN A 166 9.98 -11.33 9.18
CA GLN A 166 10.52 -11.17 7.83
C GLN A 166 10.56 -12.53 7.14
N TRP A 167 9.72 -12.71 6.13
CA TRP A 167 9.60 -13.95 5.38
C TRP A 167 10.29 -13.86 4.03
N LEU A 168 10.98 -14.93 3.62
CA LEU A 168 11.51 -15.06 2.28
C LEU A 168 10.50 -15.87 1.44
N PRO A 169 9.73 -15.22 0.54
CA PRO A 169 8.64 -15.87 -0.17
C PRO A 169 9.15 -16.86 -1.22
N TRP A 170 8.38 -17.91 -1.48
CA TRP A 170 8.58 -18.82 -2.60
C TRP A 170 7.32 -18.88 -3.46
N PRO A 171 7.41 -19.19 -4.78
CA PRO A 171 6.24 -19.27 -5.64
C PRO A 171 5.20 -20.28 -5.14
N GLY A 172 3.93 -19.89 -5.15
CA GLY A 172 2.82 -20.74 -4.71
C GLY A 172 1.71 -19.97 -4.01
N ARG A 173 0.67 -20.70 -3.61
CA ARG A 173 -0.37 -20.20 -2.70
C ARG A 173 -0.01 -20.61 -1.30
N HIS A 174 -0.06 -19.66 -0.38
CA HIS A 174 0.31 -19.86 1.02
C HIS A 174 -0.83 -19.50 1.94
N THR A 175 -1.00 -20.32 2.98
CA THR A 175 -1.82 -19.97 4.13
C THR A 175 -0.91 -19.46 5.24
N VAL A 176 -1.15 -18.25 5.70
CA VAL A 176 -0.42 -17.63 6.80
C VAL A 176 -1.33 -17.64 8.02
N GLU A 177 -0.83 -18.17 9.13
CA GLU A 177 -1.56 -18.24 10.39
C GLU A 177 -0.78 -17.49 11.48
N LEU A 178 -1.52 -16.76 12.31
CA LEU A 178 -1.04 -16.24 13.58
C LEU A 178 -1.59 -17.15 14.69
N ALA A 179 -0.73 -17.72 15.52
CA ALA A 179 -1.11 -18.59 16.63
C ALA A 179 -0.63 -18.03 17.98
N ASP A 180 -1.29 -18.42 19.07
CA ASP A 180 -0.83 -18.10 20.43
C ASP A 180 0.26 -19.07 20.94
N ALA A 181 0.69 -18.88 22.18
CA ALA A 181 1.68 -19.71 22.86
C ALA A 181 1.24 -21.18 23.03
N GLN A 182 -0.07 -21.44 23.08
CA GLN A 182 -0.67 -22.77 23.16
C GLN A 182 -0.81 -23.42 21.78
N GLY A 183 -0.54 -22.67 20.71
CA GLY A 183 -0.62 -23.10 19.33
C GLY A 183 -2.02 -23.00 18.73
N GLN A 184 -2.97 -22.37 19.41
CA GLN A 184 -4.29 -22.07 18.89
C GLN A 184 -4.19 -20.95 17.85
N VAL A 185 -4.80 -21.16 16.69
CA VAL A 185 -4.83 -20.16 15.62
C VAL A 185 -5.74 -19.00 16.03
N LEU A 186 -5.16 -17.81 16.05
CA LEU A 186 -5.81 -16.53 16.36
C LEU A 186 -6.39 -15.86 15.11
N ASP A 187 -5.66 -15.94 13.99
CA ASP A 187 -6.07 -15.36 12.70
C ASP A 187 -5.40 -16.10 11.54
N THR A 188 -5.99 -16.01 10.34
CA THR A 188 -5.51 -16.69 9.14
C THR A 188 -5.78 -15.87 7.89
N ILE A 189 -4.76 -15.75 7.04
CA ILE A 189 -4.88 -15.17 5.71
C ILE A 189 -4.35 -16.10 4.62
N GLN A 190 -4.77 -15.86 3.39
CA GLN A 190 -4.27 -16.49 2.18
C GLN A 190 -3.53 -15.45 1.33
N LEU A 191 -2.40 -15.84 0.77
CA LEU A 191 -1.65 -15.03 -0.19
C LEU A 191 -1.13 -15.88 -1.36
N GLU A 192 -0.86 -15.25 -2.49
CA GLU A 192 -0.30 -15.89 -3.69
C GLU A 192 1.03 -15.23 -4.05
N VAL A 193 2.09 -16.01 -4.18
CA VAL A 193 3.39 -15.57 -4.67
C VAL A 193 3.55 -16.04 -6.11
N ARG A 194 3.76 -15.08 -7.02
CA ARG A 194 4.04 -15.29 -8.44
C ARG A 194 5.51 -15.03 -8.72
N GLY A 195 6.07 -15.77 -9.67
CA GLY A 195 7.44 -15.57 -10.13
C GLY A 195 8.06 -16.85 -10.67
N ALA A 196 9.08 -16.71 -11.50
CA ALA A 196 9.78 -17.84 -12.09
C ALA A 196 10.67 -18.51 -11.03
N GLY A 197 10.30 -19.72 -10.61
CA GLY A 197 11.17 -20.56 -9.80
C GLY A 197 12.46 -20.86 -10.54
N VAL A 198 13.61 -20.76 -9.86
CA VAL A 198 14.89 -21.26 -10.37
C VAL A 198 14.72 -22.75 -10.64
N ALA A 199 14.81 -23.16 -11.91
CA ALA A 199 14.83 -24.57 -12.30
C ALA A 199 15.99 -25.25 -11.57
N ALA A 200 15.70 -26.33 -10.83
CA ALA A 200 16.74 -27.14 -10.21
C ALA A 200 17.68 -27.70 -11.30
N PRO A 201 19.00 -27.72 -11.10
CA PRO A 201 19.91 -28.33 -12.06
C PRO A 201 19.58 -29.83 -12.18
N ALA A 202 19.44 -30.29 -13.41
CA ALA A 202 19.23 -31.69 -13.72
C ALA A 202 20.36 -32.52 -13.10
N ARG A 203 20.00 -33.51 -12.26
CA ARG A 203 20.95 -34.53 -11.81
C ARG A 203 21.36 -35.36 -13.02
N GLY A 204 22.55 -35.09 -13.55
CA GLY A 204 23.21 -35.95 -14.52
C GLY A 204 23.44 -37.33 -13.92
N ARG A 205 23.10 -38.36 -14.69
CA ARG A 205 23.45 -39.76 -14.44
C ARG A 205 24.92 -40.00 -14.74
#